data_AF-A0A922EVV5-F1
#
_entry.id   AF-A0A922EVV5-F1
#
_cell.length_a   1.000
_cell.length_b   1.000
_cell.length_c   1.000
_cell.angle_alpha   90.00
_cell.angle_beta   90.00
_cell.angle_gamma   90.00
#
_symmetry.space_group_name_H-M   'P 1'
#
loop_
_entity.id
_entity.type
_entity.pdbx_description
1 polymer ?
#
loop_
_entity_poly.entity_id
_entity_poly.type
_entity_poly.pdbx_seq_one_letter_code
_entity_poly.pdbx_strand_id
1 'polypeptide(L)'
;MEKRRGRKVMKDKEEVVDDDPWWWLVHKGIAASFLCIAMFALLVRVAVSLHPYSGAGNPPKYGDFEAQRHWMEITFNMPVEEWYLNSTTNDLSYWGLDYPPLTAYQSYVHGLFIRFFHPESVSLFTSRGHESYIGKILMRWTVLSSDALVFFPAVFYFVFVYYSGRPHGQKTDIAWHIAIMLLSPCLILIDHGHFQYNCISLGLTVGAVAAVHSNKELVACFLFSLALNHKQVLRRLAPFERGIYEDYVANFWCTTSVLIKWKRMFTTQSLKLLSLGATVSTCLPSMLQQIWAPSNQGFLYGLLNSAFSFYMFSFQVHEKSILLPLLPASLLALEEPFLLKWITLHALFSMFPLLCRDGLILPYIALSVLFTLVYHAPTGRQDRKEAPSFNSFVTTIIVLCSVVLHIVYLTMHPPRRYPFLFEAVIMLLCFSQFMVLCFYTNAKQWMLKRSVFVDEEKKLL
;
A
#
# COMPACT_ATOMS: atom_id res chain seq x y z
N MET A 1 -54.30 56.12 10.90
CA MET A 1 -52.99 56.46 11.53
C MET A 1 -52.49 55.24 12.28
N GLU A 2 -51.70 54.40 11.61
CA GLU A 2 -50.96 53.30 12.22
C GLU A 2 -49.76 53.85 13.02
N LYS A 3 -49.46 53.26 14.19
CA LYS A 3 -48.16 53.41 14.83
C LYS A 3 -47.59 52.05 15.22
N ARG A 4 -46.45 51.78 14.61
CA ARG A 4 -45.69 50.53 14.47
C ARG A 4 -45.25 49.90 15.80
N ARG A 5 -45.39 48.57 15.90
CA ARG A 5 -44.66 47.71 16.85
C ARG A 5 -43.18 47.67 16.43
N GLY A 6 -42.28 48.07 17.33
CA GLY A 6 -40.83 47.99 17.14
C GLY A 6 -40.33 46.54 17.19
N ARG A 7 -39.73 46.09 16.09
CA ARG A 7 -38.99 44.83 15.99
C ARG A 7 -37.57 45.10 16.51
N LYS A 8 -37.19 44.50 17.64
CA LYS A 8 -35.79 44.50 18.11
C LYS A 8 -34.98 43.68 17.10
N VAL A 9 -34.08 44.35 16.38
CA VAL A 9 -33.06 43.73 15.53
C VAL A 9 -32.03 43.09 16.45
N MET A 10 -31.94 41.77 16.43
CA MET A 10 -30.83 41.04 17.03
C MET A 10 -29.60 41.35 16.18
N LYS A 11 -28.63 42.04 16.77
CA LYS A 11 -27.36 42.35 16.14
C LYS A 11 -26.52 41.08 16.23
N ASP A 12 -26.49 40.30 15.15
CA ASP A 12 -25.55 39.20 15.02
C ASP A 12 -24.15 39.77 15.22
N LYS A 13 -23.47 39.30 16.27
CA LYS A 13 -22.04 39.50 16.39
C LYS A 13 -21.41 38.63 15.31
N GLU A 14 -20.95 39.25 14.23
CA GLU A 14 -19.92 38.65 13.39
C GLU A 14 -18.72 38.38 14.30
N GLU A 15 -18.59 37.12 14.75
CA GLU A 15 -17.33 36.61 15.25
C GLU A 15 -16.36 36.68 14.07
N VAL A 16 -15.41 37.60 14.17
CA VAL A 16 -14.20 37.61 13.34
C VAL A 16 -13.48 36.31 13.67
N VAL A 17 -13.70 35.30 12.83
CA VAL A 17 -12.95 34.05 12.87
C VAL A 17 -11.53 34.41 12.48
N ASP A 18 -10.66 34.42 13.49
CA ASP A 18 -9.22 34.52 13.28
C ASP A 18 -8.81 33.36 12.35
N ASP A 19 -8.28 33.71 11.19
CA ASP A 19 -7.99 32.83 10.06
C ASP A 19 -6.70 32.03 10.32
N ASP A 20 -6.56 31.49 11.53
CA ASP A 20 -5.45 30.61 11.89
C ASP A 20 -5.86 29.16 11.57
N PRO A 21 -5.37 28.55 10.46
CA PRO A 21 -5.69 27.18 10.10
C PRO A 21 -5.29 26.16 11.19
N TRP A 22 -4.42 26.54 12.13
CA TRP A 22 -4.02 25.71 13.27
C TRP A 22 -5.01 25.74 14.44
N TRP A 23 -5.77 26.84 14.60
CA TRP A 23 -6.73 27.01 15.69
C TRP A 23 -7.81 25.92 15.66
N TRP A 24 -8.34 25.61 14.48
CA TRP A 24 -9.34 24.56 14.29
C TRP A 24 -8.80 23.14 14.59
N LEU A 25 -7.51 22.94 14.32
CA LEU A 25 -6.82 21.66 14.42
C LEU A 25 -6.68 21.22 15.90
N VAL A 26 -6.42 22.20 16.78
CA VAL A 26 -6.38 22.01 18.24
C VAL A 26 -7.80 21.90 18.81
N HIS A 27 -8.75 22.75 18.37
CA HIS A 27 -10.11 22.78 18.92
C HIS A 27 -10.93 21.50 18.64
N LYS A 28 -10.67 20.82 17.51
CA LYS A 28 -11.32 19.53 17.19
C LYS A 28 -10.63 18.31 17.78
N GLY A 29 -9.46 18.42 18.40
CA GLY A 29 -8.74 17.31 19.02
C GLY A 29 -8.17 16.29 18.03
N ILE A 30 -8.11 16.63 16.73
CA ILE A 30 -7.61 15.75 15.67
C ILE A 30 -6.12 15.49 15.87
N ALA A 31 -5.35 16.52 16.23
CA ALA A 31 -3.92 16.37 16.56
C ALA A 31 -3.69 15.37 17.70
N ALA A 32 -4.47 15.47 18.79
CA ALA A 32 -4.33 14.56 19.93
C ALA A 32 -4.65 13.11 19.53
N SER A 33 -5.76 12.88 18.82
CA SER A 33 -6.11 11.55 18.30
C SER A 33 -5.02 11.02 17.37
N PHE A 34 -4.51 11.86 16.45
CA PHE A 34 -3.44 11.47 15.55
C PHE A 34 -2.18 11.07 16.32
N LEU A 35 -1.73 11.88 17.28
CA LEU A 35 -0.53 11.60 18.07
C LEU A 35 -0.67 10.29 18.88
N CYS A 36 -1.80 10.06 19.53
CA CYS A 36 -2.03 8.83 20.29
C CYS A 36 -2.01 7.59 19.37
N ILE A 37 -2.71 7.65 18.24
CA ILE A 37 -2.76 6.55 17.27
C ILE A 37 -1.38 6.35 16.63
N ALA A 38 -0.68 7.43 16.28
CA ALA A 38 0.66 7.39 15.72
C ALA A 38 1.66 6.72 16.68
N MET A 39 1.64 7.10 17.96
CA MET A 39 2.48 6.48 18.98
C MET A 39 2.19 4.98 19.12
N PHE A 40 0.92 4.59 19.17
CA PHE A 40 0.54 3.18 19.19
C PHE A 40 0.98 2.44 17.91
N ALA A 41 0.81 3.06 16.75
CA ALA A 41 1.20 2.49 15.46
C ALA A 41 2.72 2.33 15.31
N LEU A 42 3.52 3.22 15.92
CA LEU A 42 4.97 3.08 16.03
C LEU A 42 5.35 1.92 16.95
N LEU A 43 4.69 1.79 18.11
CA LEU A 43 4.93 0.66 19.03
C LEU A 43 4.64 -0.69 18.36
N VAL A 44 3.56 -0.78 17.57
CA VAL A 44 3.22 -1.98 16.80
C VAL A 44 4.32 -2.29 15.78
N ARG A 45 4.85 -1.30 15.05
CA ARG A 45 5.96 -1.49 14.10
C ARG A 45 7.23 -1.97 14.80
N VAL A 46 7.56 -1.38 15.94
CA VAL A 46 8.69 -1.81 16.78
C VAL A 46 8.50 -3.27 17.20
N ALA A 47 7.32 -3.66 17.67
CA ALA A 47 7.03 -5.04 18.07
C ALA A 47 7.22 -6.03 16.91
N VAL A 48 6.74 -5.70 15.70
CA VAL A 48 6.93 -6.52 14.50
C VAL A 48 8.41 -6.61 14.11
N SER A 49 9.17 -5.52 14.25
CA SER A 49 10.59 -5.46 13.90
C SER A 49 11.50 -6.40 14.69
N LEU A 50 11.04 -6.88 15.86
CA LEU A 50 11.75 -7.84 16.71
C LEU A 50 11.83 -9.23 16.06
N HIS A 51 10.91 -9.56 15.15
CA HIS A 51 10.85 -10.84 14.46
C HIS A 51 11.94 -10.99 13.37
N PRO A 52 12.14 -12.20 12.81
CA PRO A 52 13.06 -12.43 11.69
C PRO A 52 12.70 -11.58 10.45
N TYR A 53 13.60 -11.56 9.47
CA TYR A 53 13.48 -10.79 8.23
C TYR A 53 13.66 -11.69 7.01
N SER A 54 13.38 -11.15 5.82
CA SER A 54 13.55 -11.85 4.55
C SER A 54 14.97 -12.40 4.37
N GLY A 55 15.07 -13.73 4.33
CA GLY A 55 16.31 -14.47 4.10
C GLY A 55 17.26 -14.59 5.30
N ALA A 56 16.79 -14.36 6.54
CA ALA A 56 17.60 -14.55 7.74
C ALA A 56 18.17 -15.98 7.83
N GLY A 57 19.48 -16.10 8.05
CA GLY A 57 20.18 -17.39 8.15
C GLY A 57 20.13 -18.25 6.89
N ASN A 58 19.97 -17.65 5.71
CA ASN A 58 19.80 -18.38 4.44
C ASN A 58 20.90 -18.05 3.39
N PRO A 59 22.15 -18.49 3.60
CA PRO A 59 23.22 -18.31 2.62
C PRO A 59 22.94 -19.09 1.31
N PRO A 60 23.56 -18.72 0.16
CA PRO A 60 24.58 -17.67 0.02
C PRO A 60 24.03 -16.28 -0.32
N LYS A 61 22.78 -16.17 -0.81
CA LYS A 61 22.21 -14.89 -1.26
C LYS A 61 21.30 -14.21 -0.24
N TYR A 62 20.82 -14.87 0.82
CA TYR A 62 19.88 -14.27 1.78
C TYR A 62 18.62 -13.72 1.07
N GLY A 63 18.04 -12.62 1.55
CA GLY A 63 16.79 -12.05 1.02
C GLY A 63 16.81 -10.53 0.94
N ASP A 64 15.63 -9.90 0.92
CA ASP A 64 15.47 -8.46 0.71
C ASP A 64 16.23 -7.61 1.74
N PHE A 65 16.43 -8.11 2.97
CA PHE A 65 17.26 -7.44 3.98
C PHE A 65 18.71 -7.25 3.51
N GLU A 66 19.31 -8.30 2.95
CA GLU A 66 20.67 -8.27 2.44
C GLU A 66 20.78 -7.39 1.19
N ALA A 67 19.75 -7.38 0.34
CA ALA A 67 19.70 -6.50 -0.81
C ALA A 67 19.82 -5.02 -0.38
N GLN A 68 19.00 -4.60 0.59
CA GLN A 68 19.05 -3.23 1.11
C GLN A 68 20.38 -2.91 1.81
N ARG A 69 20.92 -3.86 2.61
CA ARG A 69 22.23 -3.70 3.27
C ARG A 69 23.34 -3.51 2.23
N HIS A 70 23.34 -4.33 1.18
CA HIS A 70 24.32 -4.26 0.11
C HIS A 70 24.21 -2.96 -0.69
N TRP A 71 22.99 -2.44 -0.91
CA TRP A 71 22.82 -1.12 -1.53
C TRP A 71 23.44 -0.01 -0.67
N MET A 72 23.33 -0.08 0.66
CA MET A 72 24.00 0.86 1.57
C MET A 72 25.53 0.72 1.52
N GLU A 73 26.07 -0.50 1.43
CA GLU A 73 27.50 -0.78 1.23
C GLU A 73 28.01 -0.14 -0.08
N ILE A 74 27.34 -0.41 -1.21
CA ILE A 74 27.76 0.10 -2.52
C ILE A 74 27.66 1.62 -2.58
N THR A 75 26.51 2.18 -2.20
CA THR A 75 26.28 3.63 -2.32
C THR A 75 27.20 4.45 -1.42
N PHE A 76 27.58 3.90 -0.26
CA PHE A 76 28.51 4.55 0.65
C PHE A 76 29.98 4.48 0.17
N ASN A 77 30.44 3.33 -0.34
CA ASN A 77 31.86 3.12 -0.63
C ASN A 77 32.26 3.50 -2.08
N MET A 78 31.31 3.66 -3.00
CA MET A 78 31.59 3.84 -4.42
C MET A 78 31.15 5.22 -4.96
N PRO A 79 31.83 5.75 -6.00
CA PRO A 79 31.37 6.94 -6.72
C PRO A 79 29.97 6.75 -7.32
N VAL A 80 29.20 7.83 -7.42
CA VAL A 80 27.80 7.83 -7.88
C VAL A 80 27.68 7.26 -9.30
N GLU A 81 28.70 7.47 -10.13
CA GLU A 81 28.77 6.99 -11.51
C GLU A 81 28.84 5.45 -11.61
N GLU A 82 29.30 4.78 -10.56
CA GLU A 82 29.53 3.34 -10.53
C GLU A 82 28.41 2.53 -9.86
N TRP A 83 27.48 3.18 -9.15
CA TRP A 83 26.43 2.51 -8.35
C TRP A 83 25.60 1.48 -9.12
N TYR A 84 25.38 1.75 -10.41
CA TYR A 84 24.59 0.87 -11.28
C TYR A 84 25.46 0.08 -12.28
N LEU A 85 26.76 0.30 -12.33
CA LEU A 85 27.64 -0.32 -13.33
C LEU A 85 28.20 -1.65 -12.80
N ASN A 86 28.20 -2.67 -13.65
CA ASN A 86 28.89 -3.91 -13.33
C ASN A 86 30.39 -3.70 -13.48
N SER A 87 31.15 -3.99 -12.43
CA SER A 87 32.61 -3.85 -12.39
C SER A 87 33.23 -4.97 -11.57
N THR A 88 34.55 -4.95 -11.38
CA THR A 88 35.24 -5.86 -10.46
C THR A 88 34.90 -5.58 -8.99
N THR A 89 34.44 -4.38 -8.67
CA THR A 89 34.07 -3.93 -7.32
C THR A 89 32.58 -4.09 -7.05
N ASN A 90 31.73 -3.82 -8.06
CA ASN A 90 30.26 -3.93 -8.00
C ASN A 90 29.77 -5.08 -8.89
N ASP A 91 29.45 -6.20 -8.26
CA ASP A 91 28.90 -7.37 -8.94
C ASP A 91 27.37 -7.30 -8.93
N LEU A 92 26.78 -6.91 -10.07
CA LEU A 92 25.33 -6.77 -10.19
C LEU A 92 24.58 -8.10 -10.03
N SER A 93 25.27 -9.25 -10.10
CA SER A 93 24.64 -10.56 -9.87
C SER A 93 24.39 -10.85 -8.37
N TYR A 94 25.03 -10.09 -7.49
CA TYR A 94 24.84 -10.11 -6.04
C TYR A 94 24.10 -8.85 -5.60
N TRP A 95 22.77 -8.88 -5.69
CA TRP A 95 21.90 -7.77 -5.27
C TRP A 95 22.27 -6.40 -5.86
N GLY A 96 22.41 -6.33 -7.19
CA GLY A 96 22.57 -5.06 -7.90
C GLY A 96 21.52 -4.02 -7.50
N LEU A 97 21.91 -2.75 -7.55
CA LEU A 97 21.04 -1.64 -7.22
C LEU A 97 19.92 -1.51 -8.25
N ASP A 98 18.70 -1.84 -7.81
CA ASP A 98 17.60 -2.11 -8.73
C ASP A 98 16.49 -1.03 -8.78
N TYR A 99 16.61 0.03 -7.98
CA TYR A 99 15.63 1.14 -7.92
C TYR A 99 16.24 2.45 -8.45
N PRO A 100 15.46 3.52 -8.70
CA PRO A 100 15.98 4.77 -9.24
C PRO A 100 16.82 5.53 -8.23
N PRO A 101 17.40 6.68 -8.64
CA PRO A 101 18.42 7.35 -7.85
C PRO A 101 17.94 7.78 -6.46
N LEU A 102 16.65 8.05 -6.25
CA LEU A 102 16.19 8.43 -4.91
C LEU A 102 16.35 7.29 -3.90
N THR A 103 16.17 6.03 -4.30
CA THR A 103 16.50 4.88 -3.43
C THR A 103 18.00 4.76 -3.21
N ALA A 104 18.81 5.05 -4.23
CA ALA A 104 20.26 5.04 -4.10
C ALA A 104 20.74 6.07 -3.07
N TYR A 105 20.25 7.31 -3.15
CA TYR A 105 20.55 8.36 -2.19
C TYR A 105 19.99 8.07 -0.79
N GLN A 106 18.81 7.45 -0.70
CA GLN A 106 18.29 6.96 0.58
C GLN A 106 19.21 5.88 1.19
N SER A 107 19.70 4.96 0.37
CA SER A 107 20.65 3.93 0.80
C SER A 107 21.99 4.54 1.22
N TYR A 108 22.46 5.58 0.53
CA TYR A 108 23.65 6.34 0.91
C TYR A 108 23.51 6.97 2.30
N VAL A 109 22.39 7.67 2.55
CA VAL A 109 22.12 8.31 3.86
C VAL A 109 22.01 7.27 4.97
N HIS A 110 21.34 6.15 4.73
CA HIS A 110 21.29 5.05 5.70
C HIS A 110 22.65 4.38 5.90
N GLY A 111 23.46 4.25 4.84
CA GLY A 111 24.83 3.76 4.90
C GLY A 111 25.74 4.63 5.77
N LEU A 112 25.64 5.96 5.65
CA LEU A 112 26.32 6.91 6.54
C LEU A 112 25.95 6.69 8.01
N PHE A 113 24.65 6.55 8.28
CA PHE A 113 24.14 6.30 9.63
C PHE A 113 24.66 4.96 10.19
N ILE A 114 24.54 3.86 9.44
CA ILE A 114 24.98 2.54 9.89
C ILE A 114 26.50 2.51 10.07
N ARG A 115 27.28 3.11 9.16
CA ARG A 115 28.74 3.18 9.25
C ARG A 115 29.22 3.85 10.54
N PHE A 116 28.46 4.80 11.07
CA PHE A 116 28.81 5.50 12.30
C PHE A 116 28.72 4.57 13.53
N PHE A 117 27.73 3.68 13.58
CA PHE A 117 27.49 2.79 14.73
C PHE A 117 28.05 1.37 14.56
N HIS A 118 28.03 0.83 13.35
CA HIS A 118 28.43 -0.55 13.06
C HIS A 118 29.14 -0.65 11.69
N PRO A 119 30.43 -0.25 11.61
CA PRO A 119 31.18 -0.15 10.35
C PRO A 119 31.24 -1.45 9.54
N GLU A 120 31.30 -2.60 10.22
CA GLU A 120 31.39 -3.92 9.60
C GLU A 120 30.16 -4.28 8.78
N SER A 121 28.99 -3.65 9.04
CA SER A 121 27.76 -3.92 8.28
C SER A 121 27.74 -3.34 6.87
N VAL A 122 28.63 -2.41 6.56
CA VAL A 122 28.69 -1.72 5.25
C VAL A 122 30.12 -1.67 4.70
N SER A 123 31.00 -2.54 5.19
CA SER A 123 32.38 -2.63 4.73
C SER A 123 32.46 -3.33 3.38
N LEU A 124 33.10 -2.69 2.40
CA LEU A 124 33.22 -3.23 1.05
C LEU A 124 33.89 -4.61 1.05
N PHE A 125 33.31 -5.57 0.32
CA PHE A 125 33.76 -6.97 0.16
C PHE A 125 33.61 -7.88 1.36
N THR A 126 33.74 -7.37 2.59
CA THR A 126 33.70 -8.18 3.81
C THR A 126 32.31 -8.28 4.43
N SER A 127 31.41 -7.33 4.12
CA SER A 127 30.09 -7.26 4.73
C SER A 127 29.00 -8.06 4.00
N ARG A 128 29.31 -8.70 2.86
CA ARG A 128 28.36 -9.54 2.12
C ARG A 128 27.84 -10.69 2.98
N GLY A 129 26.53 -10.73 3.18
CA GLY A 129 25.88 -11.70 4.04
C GLY A 129 26.19 -11.53 5.53
N HIS A 130 26.62 -10.35 5.96
CA HIS A 130 26.94 -10.09 7.37
C HIS A 130 25.66 -10.00 8.20
N GLU A 131 25.47 -10.95 9.11
CA GLU A 131 24.39 -10.95 10.08
C GLU A 131 24.90 -10.61 11.48
N SER A 132 24.35 -9.56 12.09
CA SER A 132 24.62 -9.20 13.47
C SER A 132 23.37 -8.64 14.15
N TYR A 133 23.27 -8.84 15.47
CA TYR A 133 22.13 -8.35 16.23
C TYR A 133 22.04 -6.81 16.20
N ILE A 134 23.19 -6.13 16.33
CA ILE A 134 23.27 -4.66 16.26
C ILE A 134 22.92 -4.17 14.86
N GLY A 135 23.47 -4.81 13.81
CA GLY A 135 23.16 -4.49 12.41
C GLY A 135 21.67 -4.61 12.12
N LYS A 136 21.02 -5.68 12.61
CA LYS A 136 19.56 -5.86 12.52
C LYS A 136 18.81 -4.68 13.14
N ILE A 137 19.16 -4.29 14.38
CA ILE A 137 18.48 -3.17 15.07
C ILE A 137 18.64 -1.87 14.29
N LEU A 138 19.86 -1.54 13.86
CA LEU A 138 20.12 -0.30 13.10
C LEU A 138 19.33 -0.28 11.79
N MET A 139 19.33 -1.39 11.06
CA MET A 139 18.54 -1.55 9.84
C MET A 139 17.05 -1.34 10.12
N ARG A 140 16.48 -1.96 11.18
CA ARG A 140 15.07 -1.73 11.56
C ARG A 140 14.78 -0.26 11.88
N TRP A 141 15.70 0.44 12.53
CA TRP A 141 15.56 1.87 12.82
C TRP A 141 15.47 2.72 11.56
N THR A 142 16.22 2.41 10.50
CA THR A 142 16.17 3.18 9.26
C THR A 142 14.80 3.12 8.56
N VAL A 143 14.14 1.95 8.58
CA VAL A 143 12.78 1.80 8.03
C VAL A 143 11.78 2.52 8.94
N LEU A 144 11.90 2.36 10.26
CA LEU A 144 11.03 3.03 11.23
C LEU A 144 11.09 4.56 11.15
N SER A 145 12.29 5.13 11.04
CA SER A 145 12.48 6.57 10.87
C SER A 145 11.94 7.05 9.52
N SER A 146 12.17 6.29 8.45
CA SER A 146 11.63 6.62 7.11
C SER A 146 10.10 6.66 7.10
N ASP A 147 9.45 5.69 7.73
CA ASP A 147 7.99 5.61 7.86
C ASP A 147 7.45 6.79 8.68
N ALA A 148 8.05 7.06 9.84
CA ALA A 148 7.67 8.17 10.73
C ALA A 148 7.87 9.56 10.09
N LEU A 149 8.88 9.73 9.23
CA LEU A 149 9.20 11.01 8.60
C LEU A 149 8.43 11.25 7.29
N VAL A 150 8.00 10.20 6.59
CA VAL A 150 7.38 10.33 5.26
C VAL A 150 5.91 9.92 5.27
N PHE A 151 5.61 8.69 5.70
CA PHE A 151 4.25 8.16 5.61
C PHE A 151 3.32 8.80 6.65
N PHE A 152 3.76 8.92 7.91
CA PHE A 152 2.93 9.47 8.99
C PHE A 152 2.49 10.92 8.71
N PRO A 153 3.38 11.86 8.33
CA PRO A 153 2.98 13.21 7.97
C PRO A 153 2.09 13.25 6.73
N ALA A 154 2.31 12.36 5.76
CA ALA A 154 1.45 12.27 4.59
C ALA A 154 0.02 11.83 4.93
N VAL A 155 -0.14 10.83 5.82
CA VAL A 155 -1.46 10.42 6.34
C VAL A 155 -2.13 11.58 7.09
N PHE A 156 -1.39 12.27 7.95
CA PHE A 156 -1.91 13.44 8.65
C PHE A 156 -2.38 14.52 7.67
N TYR A 157 -1.58 14.82 6.65
CA TYR A 157 -1.92 15.80 5.62
C TYR A 157 -3.16 15.40 4.82
N PHE A 158 -3.25 14.13 4.39
CA PHE A 158 -4.42 13.61 3.69
C PHE A 158 -5.69 13.74 4.55
N VAL A 159 -5.66 13.25 5.78
CA VAL A 159 -6.81 13.33 6.69
C VAL A 159 -7.19 14.79 6.94
N PHE A 160 -6.22 15.66 7.19
CA PHE A 160 -6.49 17.07 7.36
C PHE A 160 -7.24 17.67 6.17
N VAL A 161 -6.74 17.49 4.95
CA VAL A 161 -7.39 18.01 3.73
C VAL A 161 -8.75 17.36 3.49
N TYR A 162 -8.83 16.04 3.61
CA TYR A 162 -10.02 15.25 3.28
C TYR A 162 -11.23 15.60 4.15
N TYR A 163 -11.00 15.95 5.42
CA TYR A 163 -12.08 16.27 6.36
C TYR A 163 -12.30 17.77 6.58
N SER A 164 -11.34 18.65 6.23
CA SER A 164 -11.50 20.10 6.40
C SER A 164 -12.70 20.66 5.63
N GLY A 165 -13.08 20.04 4.50
CA GLY A 165 -14.24 20.46 3.69
C GLY A 165 -15.57 19.75 4.01
N ARG A 166 -15.63 18.85 5.00
CA ARG A 166 -16.84 18.06 5.29
C ARG A 166 -17.58 18.62 6.51
N PRO A 167 -18.86 19.05 6.37
CA PRO A 167 -19.58 19.76 7.43
C PRO A 167 -19.87 18.91 8.68
N HIS A 168 -19.77 17.57 8.62
CA HIS A 168 -20.18 16.66 9.71
C HIS A 168 -19.23 15.45 9.90
N GLY A 169 -17.92 15.60 9.72
CA GLY A 169 -16.98 14.54 10.11
C GLY A 169 -17.01 14.31 11.63
N GLN A 170 -17.62 13.20 12.08
CA GLN A 170 -17.56 12.82 13.50
C GLN A 170 -16.10 12.54 13.88
N LYS A 171 -15.66 13.03 15.05
CA LYS A 171 -14.27 12.84 15.53
C LYS A 171 -13.85 11.37 15.54
N THR A 172 -14.80 10.47 15.79
CA THR A 172 -14.62 9.01 15.76
C THR A 172 -14.27 8.48 14.38
N ASP A 173 -14.88 9.02 13.31
CA ASP A 173 -14.63 8.58 11.94
C ASP A 173 -13.24 9.01 11.47
N ILE A 174 -12.82 10.21 11.87
CA ILE A 174 -11.47 10.72 11.60
C ILE A 174 -10.44 9.84 12.31
N ALA A 175 -10.63 9.58 13.61
CA ALA A 175 -9.73 8.71 14.38
C ALA A 175 -9.68 7.28 13.80
N TRP A 176 -10.82 6.71 13.42
CA TRP A 176 -10.90 5.40 12.79
C TRP A 176 -10.15 5.35 11.45
N HIS A 177 -10.32 6.37 10.59
CA HIS A 177 -9.62 6.44 9.30
C HIS A 177 -8.10 6.57 9.49
N ILE A 178 -7.64 7.40 10.44
CA ILE A 178 -6.22 7.47 10.82
C ILE A 178 -5.71 6.10 11.27
N ALA A 179 -6.45 5.40 12.14
CA ALA A 179 -6.08 4.09 12.66
C ALA A 179 -5.98 3.05 11.53
N ILE A 180 -6.96 3.01 10.61
CA ILE A 180 -6.94 2.11 9.45
C ILE A 180 -5.70 2.34 8.56
N MET A 181 -5.34 3.59 8.29
CA MET A 181 -4.19 3.91 7.45
C MET A 181 -2.86 3.59 8.15
N LEU A 182 -2.70 4.02 9.41
CA LEU A 182 -1.44 3.84 10.15
C LEU A 182 -1.24 2.41 10.65
N LEU A 183 -2.30 1.66 10.94
CA LEU A 183 -2.26 0.26 11.40
C LEU A 183 -2.53 -0.73 10.25
N SER A 184 -2.30 -0.33 8.99
CA SER A 184 -2.45 -1.21 7.84
C SER A 184 -1.56 -2.46 7.98
N PRO A 185 -2.15 -3.66 8.15
CA PRO A 185 -1.39 -4.84 8.54
C PRO A 185 -0.44 -5.31 7.43
N CYS A 186 -0.87 -5.18 6.16
CA CYS A 186 -0.05 -5.54 5.00
C CYS A 186 1.21 -4.67 4.90
N LEU A 187 1.07 -3.35 5.07
CA LEU A 187 2.22 -2.44 4.99
C LEU A 187 3.19 -2.70 6.15
N ILE A 188 2.68 -2.87 7.36
CA ILE A 188 3.53 -3.13 8.54
C ILE A 188 4.31 -4.44 8.39
N LEU A 189 3.65 -5.52 7.95
CA LEU A 189 4.31 -6.83 7.77
C LEU A 189 5.42 -6.78 6.72
N ILE A 190 5.20 -6.07 5.61
CA ILE A 190 6.18 -6.02 4.55
C ILE A 190 7.35 -5.08 4.91
N ASP A 191 7.08 -3.89 5.44
CA ASP A 191 8.16 -2.94 5.74
C ASP A 191 8.93 -3.33 7.00
N HIS A 192 8.22 -3.64 8.09
CA HIS A 192 8.83 -3.87 9.41
C HIS A 192 9.07 -5.33 9.75
N GLY A 193 8.44 -6.27 9.01
CA GLY A 193 8.70 -7.71 9.10
C GLY A 193 9.66 -8.16 8.00
N HIS A 194 9.18 -8.23 6.76
CA HIS A 194 9.93 -8.69 5.58
C HIS A 194 11.17 -7.84 5.29
N PHE A 195 11.14 -6.54 5.63
CA PHE A 195 12.20 -5.53 5.45
C PHE A 195 12.18 -4.86 4.07
N GLN A 196 11.34 -3.83 3.92
CA GLN A 196 11.24 -2.99 2.73
C GLN A 196 10.99 -1.52 3.10
N TYR A 197 11.28 -0.60 2.16
CA TYR A 197 11.05 0.85 2.32
C TYR A 197 9.81 1.32 1.53
N ASN A 198 8.70 0.58 1.55
CA ASN A 198 7.53 0.94 0.76
C ASN A 198 6.85 2.22 1.27
N CYS A 199 6.90 2.45 2.58
CA CYS A 199 6.38 3.62 3.28
C CYS A 199 6.83 4.95 2.67
N ILE A 200 8.04 5.04 2.10
CA ILE A 200 8.52 6.27 1.45
C ILE A 200 7.71 6.55 0.18
N SER A 201 7.74 5.62 -0.79
CA SER A 201 6.99 5.77 -2.05
C SER A 201 5.47 5.90 -1.85
N LEU A 202 4.88 5.09 -0.96
CA LEU A 202 3.46 5.14 -0.65
C LEU A 202 3.09 6.42 0.11
N GLY A 203 3.94 6.87 1.04
CA GLY A 203 3.74 8.13 1.78
C GLY A 203 3.79 9.35 0.87
N LEU A 204 4.78 9.42 -0.02
CA LEU A 204 4.85 10.45 -1.05
C LEU A 204 3.62 10.43 -1.96
N THR A 205 3.10 9.24 -2.30
CA THR A 205 1.87 9.09 -3.08
C THR A 205 0.64 9.61 -2.33
N VAL A 206 0.50 9.28 -1.03
CA VAL A 206 -0.59 9.81 -0.18
C VAL A 206 -0.51 11.34 -0.09
N GLY A 207 0.70 11.88 0.10
CA GLY A 207 0.93 13.32 0.11
C GLY A 207 0.57 13.98 -1.23
N ALA A 208 0.88 13.33 -2.35
CA ALA A 208 0.47 13.80 -3.67
C ALA A 208 -1.04 13.80 -3.84
N VAL A 209 -1.73 12.74 -3.40
CA VAL A 209 -3.21 12.67 -3.42
C VAL A 209 -3.83 13.76 -2.54
N ALA A 210 -3.28 14.00 -1.35
CA ALA A 210 -3.71 15.09 -0.48
C ALA A 210 -3.51 16.46 -1.14
N ALA A 211 -2.38 16.66 -1.83
CA ALA A 211 -2.10 17.88 -2.58
C ALA A 211 -3.11 18.10 -3.72
N VAL A 212 -3.46 17.05 -4.49
CA VAL A 212 -4.54 17.09 -5.50
C VAL A 212 -5.86 17.51 -4.86
N HIS A 213 -6.26 16.91 -3.74
CA HIS A 213 -7.51 17.28 -3.05
C HIS A 213 -7.53 18.71 -2.52
N SER A 214 -6.37 19.30 -2.26
CA SER A 214 -6.23 20.71 -1.86
C SER A 214 -5.96 21.67 -3.03
N ASN A 215 -6.10 21.20 -4.28
CA ASN A 215 -5.81 21.96 -5.51
C ASN A 215 -4.36 22.50 -5.60
N LYS A 216 -3.40 21.83 -4.97
CA LYS A 216 -1.97 22.19 -4.98
C LYS A 216 -1.21 21.33 -6.01
N GLU A 217 -1.49 21.55 -7.28
CA GLU A 217 -1.02 20.70 -8.39
C GLU A 217 0.51 20.59 -8.46
N LEU A 218 1.25 21.70 -8.28
CA LEU A 218 2.72 21.67 -8.29
C LEU A 218 3.30 20.79 -7.17
N VAL A 219 2.71 20.86 -5.98
CA VAL A 219 3.11 20.00 -4.85
C VAL A 219 2.78 18.54 -5.15
N ALA A 220 1.62 18.28 -5.75
CA ALA A 220 1.24 16.93 -6.18
C ALA A 220 2.22 16.36 -7.21
N CYS A 221 2.56 17.11 -8.26
CA CYS A 221 3.52 16.70 -9.28
C CYS A 221 4.90 16.45 -8.68
N PHE A 222 5.37 17.31 -7.78
CA PHE A 222 6.64 17.15 -7.10
C PHE A 222 6.67 15.87 -6.24
N LEU A 223 5.69 15.68 -5.36
CA LEU A 223 5.62 14.50 -4.48
C LEU A 223 5.45 13.20 -5.27
N PHE A 224 4.61 13.20 -6.31
CA PHE A 224 4.42 12.02 -7.15
C PHE A 224 5.69 11.68 -7.96
N SER A 225 6.40 12.70 -8.46
CA SER A 225 7.69 12.49 -9.13
C SER A 225 8.73 11.87 -8.19
N LEU A 226 8.76 12.30 -6.93
CA LEU A 226 9.61 11.67 -5.91
C LEU A 226 9.17 10.23 -5.63
N ALA A 227 7.87 9.96 -5.51
CA ALA A 227 7.36 8.60 -5.29
C ALA A 227 7.80 7.65 -6.41
N LEU A 228 7.70 8.09 -7.67
CA LEU A 228 8.19 7.34 -8.83
C LEU A 228 9.71 7.14 -8.78
N ASN A 229 10.48 8.18 -8.50
CA ASN A 229 11.94 8.07 -8.40
C ASN A 229 12.43 7.26 -7.19
N HIS A 230 11.57 6.96 -6.22
CA HIS A 230 11.92 6.04 -5.13
C HIS A 230 11.81 4.59 -5.57
N LYS A 231 10.71 4.19 -6.23
CA LYS A 231 10.40 2.76 -6.39
C LYS A 231 10.19 2.28 -7.84
N GLN A 232 10.20 3.17 -8.82
CA GLN A 232 10.11 2.78 -10.23
C GLN A 232 11.35 1.95 -10.62
N VAL A 233 11.17 0.89 -11.37
CA VAL A 233 12.29 -0.03 -11.64
C VAL A 233 12.90 0.50 -12.97
N LEU A 234 14.05 1.23 -12.97
CA LEU A 234 14.72 1.84 -14.16
C LEU A 234 15.35 0.83 -15.16
N ARG A 235 14.86 0.63 -16.39
CA ARG A 235 15.46 -0.08 -17.58
C ARG A 235 16.48 -1.26 -17.43
N ARG A 236 17.49 -1.27 -16.55
CA ARG A 236 18.12 -2.50 -16.00
C ARG A 236 17.10 -3.39 -15.23
N LEU A 237 15.89 -2.86 -15.04
CA LEU A 237 14.98 -3.09 -13.90
C LEU A 237 13.58 -3.47 -14.35
N ALA A 238 13.51 -4.26 -15.42
CA ALA A 238 12.73 -5.47 -15.36
C ALA A 238 13.73 -6.49 -15.84
N PRO A 239 14.23 -7.44 -15.01
CA PRO A 239 14.94 -8.56 -15.56
C PRO A 239 13.91 -9.29 -16.40
N PHE A 240 13.78 -8.92 -17.68
CA PHE A 240 12.92 -9.61 -18.63
C PHE A 240 13.42 -11.05 -18.88
N GLU A 241 14.57 -11.38 -18.29
CA GLU A 241 15.16 -12.70 -18.15
C GLU A 241 14.51 -13.53 -17.03
N ARG A 242 13.84 -12.90 -16.04
CA ARG A 242 12.85 -13.60 -15.20
C ARG A 242 11.60 -13.83 -16.05
N GLY A 243 11.27 -15.09 -16.26
CA GLY A 243 10.07 -15.50 -16.98
C GLY A 243 8.79 -15.03 -16.28
N ILE A 244 7.67 -15.06 -17.01
CA ILE A 244 6.34 -14.78 -16.42
C ILE A 244 6.06 -15.79 -15.30
N TYR A 245 5.41 -15.34 -14.23
CA TYR A 245 4.87 -16.19 -13.15
C TYR A 245 5.91 -17.07 -12.42
N GLU A 246 7.13 -16.57 -12.21
CA GLU A 246 8.11 -17.27 -11.35
C GLU A 246 7.69 -17.31 -9.87
N ASP A 247 6.92 -16.32 -9.43
CA ASP A 247 6.33 -16.23 -8.09
C ASP A 247 4.84 -16.59 -8.13
N TYR A 248 4.32 -17.22 -7.08
CA TYR A 248 2.92 -17.66 -6.96
C TYR A 248 2.00 -16.49 -6.59
N VAL A 249 1.84 -15.56 -7.53
CA VAL A 249 1.09 -14.31 -7.34
C VAL A 249 -0.34 -14.44 -7.81
N ALA A 250 -1.29 -13.87 -7.06
CA ALA A 250 -2.72 -13.85 -7.40
C ALA A 250 -3.04 -12.86 -8.55
N ASN A 251 -2.40 -13.03 -9.70
CA ASN A 251 -2.61 -12.27 -10.93
C ASN A 251 -3.18 -13.15 -12.05
N PHE A 252 -3.57 -12.53 -13.17
CA PHE A 252 -4.22 -13.22 -14.29
C PHE A 252 -3.30 -14.28 -14.91
N TRP A 253 -2.04 -13.93 -15.18
CA TRP A 253 -1.09 -14.79 -15.89
C TRP A 253 -0.72 -16.03 -15.08
N CYS A 254 -0.45 -15.87 -13.79
CA CYS A 254 -0.07 -16.96 -12.89
C CYS A 254 -1.27 -17.87 -12.61
N THR A 255 -2.45 -17.29 -12.33
CA THR A 255 -3.66 -18.10 -12.06
C THR A 255 -4.09 -18.91 -13.29
N THR A 256 -4.13 -18.29 -14.46
CA THR A 256 -4.51 -19.00 -15.69
C THR A 256 -3.42 -19.96 -16.17
N SER A 257 -2.17 -19.85 -15.71
CA SER A 257 -1.07 -20.77 -16.06
C SER A 257 -1.34 -22.23 -15.65
N VAL A 258 -2.23 -22.44 -14.67
CA VAL A 258 -2.67 -23.77 -14.25
C VAL A 258 -3.41 -24.48 -15.39
N LEU A 259 -4.25 -23.74 -16.12
CA LEU A 259 -5.08 -24.23 -17.23
C LEU A 259 -4.41 -24.04 -18.60
N ILE A 260 -3.83 -22.87 -18.84
CA ILE A 260 -3.26 -22.42 -20.11
C ILE A 260 -1.74 -22.32 -19.96
N LYS A 261 -0.98 -23.15 -20.69
CA LYS A 261 0.48 -23.10 -20.64
C LYS A 261 1.04 -21.98 -21.53
N TRP A 262 0.89 -20.73 -21.10
CA TRP A 262 1.31 -19.52 -21.83
C TRP A 262 2.73 -19.58 -22.42
N LYS A 263 3.73 -20.00 -21.62
CA LYS A 263 5.13 -20.18 -22.08
C LYS A 263 5.30 -21.22 -23.20
N ARG A 264 4.35 -22.15 -23.38
CA ARG A 264 4.36 -23.12 -24.50
C ARG A 264 3.70 -22.57 -25.76
N MET A 265 2.76 -21.63 -25.60
CA MET A 265 1.95 -21.11 -26.69
C MET A 265 2.53 -19.84 -27.32
N PHE A 266 3.26 -19.04 -26.54
CA PHE A 266 3.74 -17.73 -26.97
C PHE A 266 5.18 -17.48 -26.57
N THR A 267 5.87 -16.65 -27.36
CA THR A 267 7.21 -16.15 -27.03
C THR A 267 7.14 -15.11 -25.91
N THR A 268 8.25 -14.90 -25.20
CA THR A 268 8.35 -13.88 -24.14
C THR A 268 7.98 -12.49 -24.66
N GLN A 269 8.39 -12.12 -25.88
CA GLN A 269 8.07 -10.81 -26.47
C GLN A 269 6.56 -10.65 -26.74
N SER A 270 5.93 -11.68 -27.30
CA SER A 270 4.47 -11.68 -27.52
C SER A 270 3.70 -11.57 -26.21
N LEU A 271 4.15 -12.27 -25.16
CA LEU A 271 3.49 -12.21 -23.86
C LEU A 271 3.68 -10.85 -23.17
N LYS A 272 4.84 -10.18 -23.34
CA LYS A 272 5.03 -8.79 -22.88
C LYS A 272 4.02 -7.86 -23.53
N LEU A 273 3.89 -7.93 -24.86
CA LEU A 273 2.95 -7.09 -25.59
C LEU A 273 1.49 -7.39 -25.20
N LEU A 274 1.15 -8.68 -25.00
CA LEU A 274 -0.17 -9.09 -24.55
C LEU A 274 -0.48 -8.57 -23.14
N SER A 275 0.47 -8.66 -22.20
CA SER A 275 0.33 -8.13 -20.84
C SER A 275 0.20 -6.61 -20.81
N LEU A 276 0.97 -5.90 -21.65
CA LEU A 276 0.85 -4.46 -21.82
C LEU A 276 -0.53 -4.10 -22.38
N GLY A 277 -0.97 -4.78 -23.45
CA GLY A 277 -2.28 -4.57 -24.06
C GLY A 277 -3.43 -4.83 -23.08
N ALA A 278 -3.36 -5.91 -22.30
CA ALA A 278 -4.35 -6.24 -21.28
C ALA A 278 -4.38 -5.22 -20.12
N THR A 279 -3.21 -4.77 -19.68
CA THR A 279 -3.10 -3.75 -18.61
C THR A 279 -3.68 -2.41 -19.07
N VAL A 280 -3.32 -1.97 -20.28
CA VAL A 280 -3.83 -0.71 -20.85
C VAL A 280 -5.34 -0.81 -21.10
N SER A 281 -5.83 -1.91 -21.67
CA SER A 281 -7.26 -2.06 -21.98
C SER A 281 -8.15 -2.08 -20.74
N THR A 282 -7.66 -2.62 -19.62
CA THR A 282 -8.40 -2.66 -18.35
C THR A 282 -8.24 -1.38 -17.53
N CYS A 283 -7.15 -0.64 -17.70
CA CYS A 283 -6.94 0.67 -17.07
C CYS A 283 -7.71 1.80 -17.77
N LEU A 284 -7.80 1.75 -19.10
CA LEU A 284 -8.32 2.83 -19.94
C LEU A 284 -9.76 3.26 -19.60
N PRO A 285 -10.74 2.38 -19.36
CA PRO A 285 -12.11 2.80 -19.02
C PRO A 285 -12.17 3.69 -17.78
N SER A 286 -11.39 3.35 -16.75
CA SER A 286 -11.32 4.13 -15.51
C SER A 286 -10.69 5.51 -15.73
N MET A 287 -9.62 5.57 -16.53
CA MET A 287 -8.98 6.84 -16.90
C MET A 287 -9.93 7.73 -17.72
N LEU A 288 -10.61 7.15 -18.72
CA LEU A 288 -11.57 7.87 -19.56
C LEU A 288 -12.75 8.42 -18.74
N GLN A 289 -13.27 7.63 -17.79
CA GLN A 289 -14.34 8.07 -16.90
C GLN A 289 -13.89 9.32 -16.11
N GLN A 290 -12.69 9.29 -15.54
CA GLN A 290 -12.20 10.40 -14.73
C GLN A 290 -11.88 11.65 -15.55
N ILE A 291 -11.41 11.48 -16.80
CA ILE A 291 -11.19 12.61 -17.72
C ILE A 291 -12.51 13.26 -18.13
N TRP A 292 -13.56 12.45 -18.37
CA TRP A 292 -14.86 12.96 -18.81
C TRP A 292 -15.72 13.54 -17.69
N ALA A 293 -15.58 13.04 -16.46
CA ALA A 293 -16.36 13.49 -15.31
C ALA A 293 -15.46 13.57 -14.07
N PRO A 294 -14.56 14.58 -14.01
CA PRO A 294 -13.58 14.69 -12.95
C PRO A 294 -14.26 14.92 -11.60
N SER A 295 -13.93 14.07 -10.65
CA SER A 295 -14.39 14.22 -9.26
C SER A 295 -13.33 13.71 -8.28
N ASN A 296 -13.36 14.23 -7.04
CA ASN A 296 -12.47 13.80 -5.97
C ASN A 296 -12.62 12.31 -5.64
N GLN A 297 -13.86 11.80 -5.58
CA GLN A 297 -14.11 10.39 -5.36
C GLN A 297 -13.74 9.54 -6.59
N GLY A 298 -14.11 9.99 -7.79
CA GLY A 298 -13.74 9.33 -9.03
C GLY A 298 -12.22 9.22 -9.22
N PHE A 299 -11.45 10.20 -8.72
CA PHE A 299 -9.99 10.16 -8.72
C PHE A 299 -9.46 9.01 -7.87
N LEU A 300 -10.00 8.80 -6.67
CA LEU A 300 -9.58 7.71 -5.77
C LEU A 300 -9.99 6.33 -6.32
N TYR A 301 -11.20 6.20 -6.89
CA TYR A 301 -11.57 4.98 -7.62
C TYR A 301 -10.70 4.77 -8.86
N GLY A 302 -10.34 5.85 -9.55
CA GLY A 302 -9.40 5.85 -10.67
C GLY A 302 -8.06 5.26 -10.28
N LEU A 303 -7.47 5.78 -9.20
CA LEU A 303 -6.22 5.27 -8.64
C LEU A 303 -6.32 3.79 -8.26
N LEU A 304 -7.43 3.38 -7.61
CA LEU A 304 -7.68 2.00 -7.24
C LEU A 304 -7.81 1.06 -8.45
N ASN A 305 -8.61 1.43 -9.43
CA ASN A 305 -8.88 0.64 -10.63
C ASN A 305 -7.61 0.53 -11.49
N SER A 306 -6.87 1.62 -11.67
CA SER A 306 -5.56 1.58 -12.33
C SER A 306 -4.59 0.67 -11.59
N ALA A 307 -4.48 0.78 -10.26
CA ALA A 307 -3.59 -0.08 -9.47
C ALA A 307 -3.96 -1.56 -9.55
N PHE A 308 -5.26 -1.89 -9.54
CA PHE A 308 -5.74 -3.27 -9.77
C PHE A 308 -5.39 -3.76 -11.17
N SER A 309 -5.58 -2.94 -12.21
CA SER A 309 -5.22 -3.32 -13.59
C SER A 309 -3.72 -3.66 -13.72
N PHE A 310 -2.84 -2.85 -13.13
CA PHE A 310 -1.41 -3.15 -13.07
C PHE A 310 -1.10 -4.42 -12.27
N TYR A 311 -1.73 -4.62 -11.10
CA TYR A 311 -1.51 -5.81 -10.29
C TYR A 311 -2.00 -7.10 -10.97
N MET A 312 -3.13 -7.04 -11.68
CA MET A 312 -3.75 -8.23 -12.26
C MET A 312 -3.14 -8.62 -13.62
N PHE A 313 -2.74 -7.65 -14.44
CA PHE A 313 -2.39 -7.88 -15.84
C PHE A 313 -0.96 -7.50 -16.24
N SER A 314 -0.16 -6.92 -15.35
CA SER A 314 1.26 -6.65 -15.67
C SER A 314 2.07 -7.95 -15.84
N PHE A 315 3.12 -7.88 -16.66
CA PHE A 315 4.01 -9.00 -16.98
C PHE A 315 4.73 -9.55 -15.74
N GLN A 316 5.22 -8.64 -14.89
CA GLN A 316 5.93 -8.93 -13.66
C GLN A 316 5.22 -8.25 -12.51
N VAL A 317 4.77 -9.08 -11.57
CA VAL A 317 4.09 -8.67 -10.35
C VAL A 317 4.62 -9.59 -9.26
N HIS A 318 4.84 -9.04 -8.07
CA HIS A 318 5.21 -9.79 -6.87
C HIS A 318 4.04 -9.80 -5.89
N GLU A 319 4.03 -10.74 -4.94
CA GLU A 319 3.00 -10.85 -3.91
C GLU A 319 2.83 -9.52 -3.16
N LYS A 320 3.94 -8.83 -2.91
CA LYS A 320 4.04 -7.55 -2.19
C LYS A 320 3.43 -6.37 -2.97
N SER A 321 3.26 -6.49 -4.28
CA SER A 321 2.70 -5.42 -5.11
C SER A 321 1.21 -5.16 -4.84
N ILE A 322 0.52 -6.04 -4.09
CA ILE A 322 -0.86 -5.81 -3.64
C ILE A 322 -1.01 -4.56 -2.75
N LEU A 323 0.09 -4.05 -2.19
CA LEU A 323 0.10 -2.76 -1.48
C LEU A 323 -0.33 -1.58 -2.37
N LEU A 324 -0.12 -1.67 -3.69
CA LEU A 324 -0.50 -0.62 -4.64
C LEU A 324 -2.02 -0.40 -4.70
N PRO A 325 -2.88 -1.40 -4.93
CA PRO A 325 -4.33 -1.23 -4.84
C PRO A 325 -4.83 -1.09 -3.39
N LEU A 326 -4.11 -1.62 -2.39
CA LEU A 326 -4.50 -1.44 -0.99
C LEU A 326 -4.42 0.02 -0.52
N LEU A 327 -3.47 0.80 -1.02
CA LEU A 327 -3.32 2.21 -0.68
C LEU A 327 -4.59 3.04 -1.00
N PRO A 328 -5.06 3.15 -2.26
CA PRO A 328 -6.29 3.88 -2.56
C PRO A 328 -7.54 3.27 -1.94
N ALA A 329 -7.59 1.94 -1.72
CA ALA A 329 -8.67 1.33 -0.95
C ALA A 329 -8.71 1.84 0.49
N SER A 330 -7.55 2.07 1.12
CA SER A 330 -7.45 2.69 2.45
C SER A 330 -7.86 4.16 2.46
N LEU A 331 -7.62 4.92 1.38
CA LEU A 331 -8.10 6.30 1.25
C LEU A 331 -9.63 6.37 1.10
N LEU A 332 -10.23 5.35 0.50
CA LEU A 332 -11.68 5.16 0.35
C LEU A 332 -12.33 4.46 1.56
N ALA A 333 -11.62 4.28 2.67
CA ALA A 333 -12.07 3.48 3.81
C ALA A 333 -13.43 3.92 4.38
N LEU A 334 -13.71 5.23 4.37
CA LEU A 334 -15.00 5.73 4.80
C LEU A 334 -16.10 5.43 3.78
N GLU A 335 -15.87 5.69 2.50
CA GLU A 335 -16.88 5.51 1.46
C GLU A 335 -17.22 4.04 1.26
N GLU A 336 -16.20 3.17 1.29
CA GLU A 336 -16.30 1.75 0.96
C GLU A 336 -15.63 0.87 2.04
N PRO A 337 -16.19 0.80 3.27
CA PRO A 337 -15.58 0.05 4.37
C PRO A 337 -15.54 -1.46 4.09
N PHE A 338 -16.57 -2.01 3.43
CA PHE A 338 -16.59 -3.42 3.05
C PHE A 338 -15.46 -3.77 2.06
N LEU A 339 -15.25 -2.92 1.05
CA LEU A 339 -14.17 -3.06 0.07
C LEU A 339 -12.81 -3.12 0.79
N LEU A 340 -12.56 -2.19 1.70
CA LEU A 340 -11.34 -2.15 2.51
C LEU A 340 -11.15 -3.44 3.32
N LYS A 341 -12.18 -3.89 4.05
CA LYS A 341 -12.10 -5.13 4.82
C LYS A 341 -11.78 -6.31 3.92
N TRP A 342 -12.51 -6.44 2.82
CA TRP A 342 -12.40 -7.57 1.91
C TRP A 342 -11.02 -7.62 1.24
N ILE A 343 -10.56 -6.50 0.68
CA ILE A 343 -9.23 -6.45 0.04
C ILE A 343 -8.11 -6.69 1.05
N THR A 344 -8.20 -6.14 2.27
CA THR A 344 -7.13 -6.29 3.28
C THR A 344 -6.98 -7.73 3.73
N LEU A 345 -8.10 -8.43 4.01
CA LEU A 345 -8.06 -9.84 4.41
C LEU A 345 -7.51 -10.75 3.31
N HIS A 346 -7.89 -10.51 2.05
CA HIS A 346 -7.39 -11.30 0.92
C HIS A 346 -5.95 -10.93 0.52
N ALA A 347 -5.55 -9.67 0.70
CA ALA A 347 -4.16 -9.24 0.54
C ALA A 347 -3.26 -9.94 1.57
N LEU A 348 -3.65 -9.94 2.85
CA LEU A 348 -2.98 -10.69 3.90
C LEU A 348 -2.89 -12.17 3.55
N PHE A 349 -3.99 -12.79 3.13
CA PHE A 349 -4.00 -14.21 2.77
C PHE A 349 -3.11 -14.52 1.55
N SER A 350 -3.11 -13.65 0.54
CA SER A 350 -2.25 -13.82 -0.65
C SER A 350 -0.76 -13.78 -0.33
N MET A 351 -0.35 -13.04 0.71
CA MET A 351 1.04 -12.94 1.17
C MET A 351 1.39 -13.97 2.26
N PHE A 352 0.43 -14.80 2.70
CA PHE A 352 0.66 -15.74 3.80
C PHE A 352 1.82 -16.73 3.55
N PRO A 353 1.97 -17.34 2.35
CA PRO A 353 3.11 -18.20 2.05
C PRO A 353 4.47 -17.48 2.18
N LEU A 354 4.55 -16.23 1.72
CA LEU A 354 5.75 -15.39 1.83
C LEU A 354 6.11 -15.17 3.31
N LEU A 355 5.13 -14.75 4.11
CA LEU A 355 5.33 -14.45 5.53
C LEU A 355 5.67 -15.70 6.35
N CYS A 356 5.21 -16.88 5.92
CA CYS A 356 5.62 -18.15 6.52
C CYS A 356 7.11 -18.45 6.27
N ARG A 357 7.60 -18.21 5.04
CA ARG A 357 9.02 -18.40 4.70
C ARG A 357 9.94 -17.50 5.53
N ASP A 358 9.48 -16.32 5.91
CA ASP A 358 10.23 -15.37 6.74
C ASP A 358 10.04 -15.57 8.25
N GLY A 359 9.27 -16.58 8.69
CA GLY A 359 9.01 -16.80 10.12
C GLY A 359 8.14 -15.71 10.79
N LEU A 360 7.28 -15.04 10.02
CA LEU A 360 6.45 -13.91 10.46
C LEU A 360 5.00 -14.30 10.82
N ILE A 361 4.76 -15.56 11.16
CA ILE A 361 3.41 -16.09 11.47
C ILE A 361 2.79 -15.38 12.69
N LEU A 362 3.55 -15.14 13.76
CA LEU A 362 3.02 -14.47 14.95
C LEU A 362 2.62 -13.01 14.66
N PRO A 363 3.48 -12.16 14.06
CA PRO A 363 3.08 -10.84 13.58
C PRO A 363 1.86 -10.85 12.67
N TYR A 364 1.78 -11.82 11.75
CA TYR A 364 0.67 -11.97 10.83
C TYR A 364 -0.66 -12.15 11.56
N ILE A 365 -0.73 -13.09 12.51
CA ILE A 365 -1.93 -13.35 13.29
C ILE A 365 -2.28 -12.14 14.16
N ALA A 366 -1.30 -11.57 14.87
CA ALA A 366 -1.52 -10.43 15.76
C ALA A 366 -2.07 -9.20 15.01
N LEU A 367 -1.51 -8.88 13.86
CA LEU A 367 -1.97 -7.76 13.03
C LEU A 367 -3.31 -8.03 12.36
N SER A 368 -3.61 -9.28 11.98
CA SER A 368 -4.92 -9.66 11.44
C SER A 368 -6.04 -9.48 12.48
N VAL A 369 -5.77 -9.88 13.72
CA VAL A 369 -6.68 -9.66 14.86
C VAL A 369 -6.82 -8.18 15.16
N LEU A 370 -5.70 -7.44 15.25
CA LEU A 370 -5.72 -5.99 15.50
C LEU A 370 -6.52 -5.23 14.43
N PHE A 371 -6.30 -5.54 13.14
CA PHE A 371 -7.06 -4.94 12.05
C PHE A 371 -8.56 -5.20 12.19
N THR A 372 -8.95 -6.44 12.53
CA THR A 372 -10.35 -6.80 12.75
C THR A 372 -10.96 -6.04 13.93
N LEU A 373 -10.23 -5.88 15.02
CA LEU A 373 -10.66 -5.09 16.18
C LEU A 373 -10.84 -3.60 15.85
N VAL A 374 -9.86 -3.01 15.15
CA VAL A 374 -9.94 -1.60 14.71
C VAL A 374 -11.09 -1.41 13.72
N TYR A 375 -11.26 -2.32 12.78
CA TYR A 375 -12.37 -2.27 11.81
C TYR A 375 -13.74 -2.26 12.50
N HIS A 376 -13.92 -3.11 13.52
CA HIS A 376 -15.17 -3.23 14.28
C HIS A 376 -15.31 -2.23 15.45
N ALA A 377 -14.36 -1.32 15.63
CA ALA A 377 -14.43 -0.32 16.68
C ALA A 377 -15.68 0.57 16.50
N PRO A 378 -16.38 0.93 17.61
CA PRO A 378 -17.60 1.73 17.55
C PRO A 378 -17.30 3.11 16.96
N THR A 379 -17.70 3.30 15.72
CA THR A 379 -17.83 4.61 15.06
C THR A 379 -19.31 5.00 15.10
N GLY A 380 -19.66 6.29 15.01
CA GLY A 380 -21.07 6.70 15.01
C GLY A 380 -21.84 6.36 13.72
N ARG A 381 -21.40 5.29 13.04
CA ARG A 381 -21.99 4.65 11.87
C ARG A 381 -22.90 3.47 12.20
N GLN A 382 -23.08 3.10 13.47
CA GLN A 382 -23.97 1.99 13.85
C GLN A 382 -25.42 2.13 13.32
N ASP A 383 -25.82 3.32 12.83
CA ASP A 383 -27.14 3.56 12.22
C ASP A 383 -27.21 3.42 10.68
N ARG A 384 -26.11 3.32 9.94
CA ARG A 384 -26.18 2.90 8.53
C ARG A 384 -26.16 1.38 8.50
N LYS A 385 -27.34 0.77 8.71
CA LYS A 385 -27.60 -0.64 8.41
C LYS A 385 -26.86 -1.01 7.13
N GLU A 386 -25.83 -1.85 7.24
CA GLU A 386 -25.26 -2.54 6.09
C GLU A 386 -26.46 -3.18 5.39
N ALA A 387 -26.83 -2.68 4.20
CA ALA A 387 -27.85 -3.35 3.42
C ALA A 387 -27.31 -4.77 3.16
N PRO A 388 -27.99 -5.83 3.64
CA PRO A 388 -27.52 -7.19 3.41
C PRO A 388 -27.74 -7.46 1.93
N SER A 389 -26.72 -7.21 1.13
CA SER A 389 -26.81 -7.32 -0.33
C SER A 389 -25.88 -8.43 -0.79
N PHE A 390 -26.52 -9.50 -1.28
CA PHE A 390 -25.97 -10.63 -2.01
C PHE A 390 -24.74 -11.32 -1.36
N ASN A 391 -25.08 -12.19 -0.41
CA ASN A 391 -24.35 -13.40 0.02
C ASN A 391 -23.43 -13.33 1.24
N SER A 392 -23.95 -12.89 2.41
CA SER A 392 -23.32 -13.20 3.72
C SER A 392 -22.89 -14.68 3.83
N PHE A 393 -23.63 -15.59 3.21
CA PHE A 393 -23.28 -17.01 3.13
C PHE A 393 -22.00 -17.28 2.31
N VAL A 394 -21.87 -16.71 1.09
CA VAL A 394 -20.68 -16.88 0.24
C VAL A 394 -19.46 -16.23 0.88
N THR A 395 -19.62 -15.04 1.45
CA THR A 395 -18.59 -14.37 2.24
C THR A 395 -18.11 -15.26 3.39
N THR A 396 -19.04 -15.88 4.12
CA THR A 396 -18.71 -16.80 5.22
C THR A 396 -17.98 -18.04 4.73
N ILE A 397 -18.42 -18.65 3.62
CA ILE A 397 -17.75 -19.80 3.00
C ILE A 397 -16.32 -19.44 2.59
N ILE A 398 -16.12 -18.31 1.92
CA ILE A 398 -14.79 -17.90 1.45
C ILE A 398 -13.84 -17.71 2.63
N VAL A 399 -14.31 -17.03 3.70
CA VAL A 399 -13.53 -16.87 4.93
C VAL A 399 -13.22 -18.22 5.58
N LEU A 400 -14.19 -19.13 5.65
CA LEU A 400 -13.99 -20.49 6.17
C LEU A 400 -12.96 -21.26 5.33
N CYS A 401 -13.05 -21.18 4.00
CA CYS A 401 -12.07 -21.77 3.09
C CYS A 401 -10.67 -21.21 3.34
N SER A 402 -10.53 -19.89 3.51
CA SER A 402 -9.26 -19.28 3.88
C SER A 402 -8.74 -19.83 5.21
N VAL A 403 -9.56 -19.91 6.26
CA VAL A 403 -9.15 -20.47 7.56
C VAL A 403 -8.70 -21.93 7.43
N VAL A 404 -9.45 -22.77 6.72
CA VAL A 404 -9.07 -24.16 6.46
C VAL A 404 -7.73 -24.24 5.73
N LEU A 405 -7.51 -23.40 4.72
CA LEU A 405 -6.26 -23.36 3.98
C LEU A 405 -5.06 -22.92 4.84
N HIS A 406 -5.25 -22.00 5.79
CA HIS A 406 -4.19 -21.68 6.76
C HIS A 406 -3.80 -22.89 7.60
N ILE A 407 -4.80 -23.62 8.11
CA ILE A 407 -4.56 -24.83 8.92
C ILE A 407 -3.84 -25.88 8.08
N VAL A 408 -4.32 -26.14 6.86
CA VAL A 408 -3.71 -27.10 5.94
C VAL A 408 -2.26 -26.71 5.61
N TYR A 409 -2.00 -25.43 5.30
CA TYR A 409 -0.65 -24.95 4.98
C TYR A 409 0.33 -25.13 6.13
N LEU A 410 -0.13 -24.96 7.39
CA LEU A 410 0.72 -25.06 8.58
C LEU A 410 0.90 -26.50 9.10
N THR A 411 -0.05 -27.40 8.83
CA THR A 411 -0.07 -28.75 9.44
C THR A 411 0.23 -29.87 8.46
N MET A 412 0.01 -29.65 7.16
CA MET A 412 0.18 -30.68 6.13
C MET A 412 1.34 -30.37 5.21
N HIS A 413 1.94 -31.41 4.62
CA HIS A 413 2.90 -31.24 3.54
C HIS A 413 2.19 -31.39 2.18
N PRO A 414 2.56 -30.58 1.18
CA PRO A 414 2.01 -30.70 -0.16
C PRO A 414 2.41 -32.07 -0.77
N PRO A 415 1.54 -32.68 -1.60
CA PRO A 415 1.88 -33.94 -2.27
C PRO A 415 3.16 -33.83 -3.09
N ARG A 416 4.05 -34.83 -3.04
CA ARG A 416 5.35 -34.81 -3.77
C ARG A 416 5.22 -34.53 -5.27
N ARG A 417 4.10 -34.95 -5.89
CA ARG A 417 3.79 -34.70 -7.31
C ARG A 417 3.49 -33.22 -7.60
N TYR A 418 2.99 -32.48 -6.61
CA TYR A 418 2.56 -31.08 -6.72
C TYR A 418 3.06 -30.28 -5.50
N PRO A 419 4.37 -29.96 -5.45
CA PRO A 419 4.99 -29.32 -4.29
C PRO A 419 4.45 -27.93 -3.97
N PHE A 420 3.83 -27.24 -4.94
CA PHE A 420 3.29 -25.88 -4.79
C PHE A 420 1.76 -25.83 -4.86
N LEU A 421 1.10 -26.94 -4.54
CA LEU A 421 -0.35 -27.06 -4.64
C LEU A 421 -1.07 -26.05 -3.74
N PHE A 422 -0.58 -25.86 -2.51
CA PHE A 422 -1.25 -24.99 -1.54
C PHE A 422 -1.16 -23.53 -1.97
N GLU A 423 0.03 -23.07 -2.39
CA GLU A 423 0.23 -21.75 -2.97
C GLU A 423 -0.69 -21.51 -4.17
N ALA A 424 -0.83 -22.51 -5.05
CA ALA A 424 -1.69 -22.40 -6.22
C ALA A 424 -3.18 -22.26 -5.85
N VAL A 425 -3.66 -22.95 -4.80
CA VAL A 425 -5.04 -22.84 -4.33
C VAL A 425 -5.30 -21.49 -3.65
N ILE A 426 -4.37 -21.01 -2.81
CA ILE A 426 -4.45 -19.68 -2.19
C ILE A 426 -4.51 -18.60 -3.28
N MET A 427 -3.61 -18.69 -4.26
CA MET A 427 -3.54 -17.80 -5.41
C MET A 427 -4.87 -17.76 -6.18
N LEU A 428 -5.43 -18.92 -6.55
CA LEU A 428 -6.69 -19.01 -7.28
C LEU A 428 -7.85 -18.38 -6.50
N LEU A 429 -7.93 -18.65 -5.19
CA LEU A 429 -8.94 -18.08 -4.33
C LEU A 429 -8.81 -16.55 -4.28
N CYS A 430 -7.63 -16.02 -3.95
CA CYS A 430 -7.42 -14.57 -3.87
C CYS A 430 -7.63 -13.87 -5.22
N PHE A 431 -7.16 -14.44 -6.33
CA PHE A 431 -7.36 -13.89 -7.66
C PHE A 431 -8.84 -13.75 -8.01
N SER A 432 -9.66 -14.75 -7.68
CA SER A 432 -11.11 -14.69 -7.91
C SER A 432 -11.76 -13.50 -7.18
N GLN A 433 -11.32 -13.24 -5.94
CA GLN A 433 -11.84 -12.14 -5.12
C GLN A 433 -11.37 -10.78 -5.62
N PHE A 434 -10.09 -10.66 -5.98
CA PHE A 434 -9.56 -9.43 -6.57
C PHE A 434 -10.23 -9.09 -7.91
N MET A 435 -10.57 -10.09 -8.74
CA MET A 435 -11.34 -9.86 -9.96
C MET A 435 -12.74 -9.32 -9.67
N VAL A 436 -13.46 -9.92 -8.70
CA VAL A 436 -14.80 -9.45 -8.29
C VAL A 436 -14.73 -8.00 -7.80
N LEU A 437 -13.74 -7.68 -6.95
CA LEU A 437 -13.53 -6.31 -6.47
C LEU A 437 -13.22 -5.35 -7.61
N CYS A 438 -12.35 -5.72 -8.55
CA CYS A 438 -11.98 -4.88 -9.70
C CYS A 438 -13.20 -4.55 -10.58
N PHE A 439 -14.06 -5.54 -10.86
CA PHE A 439 -15.31 -5.28 -11.58
C PHE A 439 -16.26 -4.38 -10.79
N TYR A 440 -16.40 -4.63 -9.48
CA TYR A 440 -17.24 -3.84 -8.59
C TYR A 440 -16.80 -2.37 -8.55
N THR A 441 -15.51 -2.10 -8.36
CA THR A 441 -14.97 -0.74 -8.25
C THR A 441 -14.99 0.00 -9.59
N ASN A 442 -14.81 -0.69 -10.71
CA ASN A 442 -15.04 -0.12 -12.04
C ASN A 442 -16.51 0.26 -12.21
N ALA A 443 -17.45 -0.66 -11.96
CA ALA A 443 -18.87 -0.37 -12.08
C ALA A 443 -19.30 0.81 -11.20
N LYS A 444 -18.84 0.85 -9.95
CA LYS A 444 -19.07 1.96 -9.01
C LYS A 444 -18.56 3.30 -9.53
N GLN A 445 -17.33 3.35 -10.04
CA GLN A 445 -16.76 4.58 -10.61
C GLN A 445 -17.63 5.12 -11.75
N TRP A 446 -18.09 4.26 -12.65
CA TRP A 446 -18.96 4.66 -13.76
C TRP A 446 -20.36 5.08 -13.31
N MET A 447 -20.86 4.54 -12.20
CA MET A 447 -22.13 4.97 -11.61
C MET A 447 -22.07 6.38 -11.00
N LEU A 448 -20.90 6.85 -10.53
CA LEU A 448 -20.72 8.23 -10.03
C LEU A 448 -21.03 9.28 -11.10
N LYS A 449 -20.68 8.99 -12.37
CA LYS A 449 -20.99 9.88 -13.50
C LYS A 449 -22.50 10.10 -13.61
N ARG A 450 -23.30 9.03 -13.46
CA ARG A 450 -24.77 9.09 -13.62
C ARG A 450 -25.43 9.96 -12.55
N SER A 451 -24.95 9.96 -11.31
CA SER A 451 -25.50 10.82 -10.26
C SER A 451 -25.28 12.31 -10.54
N VAL A 452 -24.13 12.68 -11.09
CA VAL A 452 -23.82 14.10 -11.40
C VAL A 452 -24.77 14.64 -12.46
N PHE A 453 -25.01 13.89 -13.55
CA PHE A 453 -25.95 14.31 -14.59
C PHE A 453 -27.39 14.46 -14.08
N VAL A 454 -27.86 13.54 -13.23
CA VAL A 454 -29.21 13.63 -12.64
C VAL A 454 -29.35 14.84 -11.73
N ASP A 455 -28.31 15.19 -10.98
CA ASP A 455 -28.33 16.38 -10.12
C ASP A 455 -28.23 17.69 -10.93
N GLU A 456 -27.50 17.72 -12.04
CA GLU A 456 -27.50 18.87 -12.95
C GLU A 456 -28.86 19.05 -13.65
N GLU A 457 -29.47 17.96 -14.13
CA GLU A 457 -30.79 17.99 -14.76
C GLU A 457 -31.87 18.49 -13.78
N LYS A 458 -31.80 18.07 -12.50
CA LYS A 458 -32.68 18.58 -11.43
C LYS A 458 -32.45 20.04 -11.04
N LYS A 459 -31.28 20.61 -11.32
CA LYS A 459 -31.01 22.04 -11.07
C LYS A 459 -31.49 22.93 -12.22
N LEU A 460 -31.70 22.35 -13.40
CA LEU A 460 -32.17 23.04 -14.60
C LEU A 460 -33.70 23.03 -14.75
N LEU A 461 -34.39 22.16 -14.01
CA LEU A 461 -35.84 22.11 -13.84
C LEU A 461 -36.25 22.87 -12.57
#